data_AF-A0A8X6RUN5-F1
#
_entry.id   AF-A0A8X6RUN5-F1
#
_cell.length_a   1.000
_cell.length_b   1.000
_cell.length_c   1.000
_cell.angle_alpha   90.00
_cell.angle_beta   90.00
_cell.angle_gamma   90.00
#
_symmetry.space_group_name_H-M   'P 1'
#
loop_
_entity.id
_entity.type
_entity.pdbx_description
1 polymer ?
#
loop_
_entity_poly.entity_id
_entity_poly.type
_entity_poly.pdbx_seq_one_letter_code
_entity_poly.pdbx_strand_id
1 'polypeptide(L)'
;MDAETATVLRGRAKAALTRTINFIDKNDQTFDKNDIRNKLEKLELTYTEFDKADAALPIESSEMEEFETKYYETKAKLQNILENLSVRTYVYNDNSDVFENVSIMKSNFKLPKINIERFSDDYKNWPSFKDLYVSH
;
A
#
# COMPACT_ATOMS: atom_id res chain seq x y z
N MET A 1 26.21 -14.11 21.49
CA MET A 1 24.88 -14.73 21.45
C MET A 1 25.11 -16.22 21.58
N ASP A 2 24.43 -16.90 22.49
CA ASP A 2 24.51 -18.36 22.59
C ASP A 2 23.56 -19.01 21.56
N ALA A 3 23.74 -20.29 21.27
CA ALA A 3 22.95 -20.97 20.24
C ALA A 3 21.45 -21.05 20.59
N GLU A 4 21.12 -21.18 21.88
CA GLU A 4 19.73 -21.23 22.35
C GLU A 4 19.02 -19.89 22.14
N THR A 5 19.64 -18.77 22.52
CA THR A 5 19.11 -17.43 22.28
C THR A 5 19.01 -17.12 20.79
N ALA A 6 19.97 -17.57 19.98
CA ALA A 6 19.94 -17.42 18.53
C ALA A 6 18.73 -18.13 17.89
N THR A 7 18.46 -19.39 18.25
CA THR A 7 17.28 -20.11 17.73
C THR A 7 15.96 -19.44 18.12
N VAL A 8 15.84 -18.96 19.36
CA VAL A 8 14.65 -18.23 19.83
C VAL A 8 14.48 -16.92 19.07
N LEU A 9 15.56 -16.17 18.86
CA LEU A 9 15.52 -14.88 18.16
C LEU A 9 15.17 -15.07 16.68
N ARG A 10 15.75 -16.08 16.01
CA ARG A 10 15.39 -16.47 14.64
C ARG A 10 13.90 -16.81 14.52
N GLY A 11 13.37 -17.61 15.44
CA GLY A 11 11.95 -17.95 15.48
C GLY A 11 11.04 -16.72 15.67
N ARG A 12 11.44 -15.77 16.52
CA ARG A 12 10.71 -14.52 16.74
C ARG A 12 10.69 -13.65 15.48
N ALA A 13 11.82 -13.52 14.79
CA ALA A 13 11.91 -12.77 13.55
C ALA A 13 11.03 -13.38 12.45
N LYS A 14 11.01 -14.72 12.30
CA LYS A 14 10.08 -15.44 11.42
C LYS A 14 8.63 -15.12 11.74
N ALA A 15 8.24 -15.20 13.03
CA ALA A 15 6.88 -14.87 13.45
C ALA A 15 6.53 -13.40 13.19
N ALA A 16 7.49 -12.48 13.33
CA ALA A 16 7.29 -11.07 12.99
C ALA A 16 7.04 -10.87 11.49
N LEU A 17 7.82 -11.53 10.63
CA LEU A 17 7.60 -11.53 9.18
C LEU A 17 6.21 -12.07 8.82
N THR A 18 5.81 -13.21 9.38
CA THR A 18 4.47 -13.79 9.16
C THR A 18 3.35 -12.83 9.57
N ARG A 19 3.49 -12.11 10.69
CA ARG A 19 2.51 -11.11 11.11
C ARG A 19 2.41 -9.94 10.12
N THR A 20 3.51 -9.56 9.48
CA THR A 20 3.52 -8.51 8.45
C THR A 20 2.89 -8.99 7.15
N ILE A 21 3.18 -10.23 6.73
CA ILE A 21 2.51 -10.86 5.57
C ILE A 21 0.99 -10.88 5.78
N ASN A 22 0.54 -11.40 6.93
CA ASN A 22 -0.88 -11.45 7.29
C ASN A 22 -1.53 -10.07 7.44
N PHE A 23 -0.75 -9.02 7.64
CA PHE A 23 -1.26 -7.64 7.66
C PHE A 23 -1.56 -7.16 6.24
N ILE A 24 -0.74 -7.55 5.26
CA ILE A 24 -0.88 -7.13 3.86
C ILE A 24 -1.96 -7.94 3.13
N ASP A 25 -2.03 -9.25 3.36
CA ASP A 25 -2.91 -10.15 2.61
C ASP A 25 -4.40 -10.04 3.03
N LYS A 26 -4.75 -9.14 3.95
CA LYS A 26 -6.14 -8.84 4.31
C LYS A 26 -6.80 -7.94 3.26
N ASN A 27 -7.59 -8.56 2.38
CA ASN A 27 -8.22 -7.91 1.21
C ASN A 27 -9.12 -6.69 1.50
N ASP A 28 -9.65 -6.55 2.72
CA ASP A 28 -10.59 -5.45 3.06
C ASP A 28 -9.94 -4.30 3.84
N GLN A 29 -8.61 -4.31 4.00
CA GLN A 29 -7.93 -3.33 4.85
C GLN A 29 -7.59 -2.06 4.07
N THR A 30 -8.14 -0.92 4.51
CA THR A 30 -7.60 0.39 4.12
C THR A 30 -6.32 0.63 4.91
N PHE A 31 -5.25 0.95 4.20
CA PHE A 31 -3.95 1.23 4.81
C PHE A 31 -3.74 2.74 4.94
N ASP A 32 -3.40 3.20 6.14
CA ASP A 32 -2.86 4.53 6.32
C ASP A 32 -1.40 4.59 5.85
N LYS A 33 -0.98 5.73 5.31
CA LYS A 33 0.38 5.92 4.79
C LYS A 33 1.44 5.74 5.88
N ASN A 34 1.18 6.21 7.09
CA ASN A 34 2.12 6.09 8.20
C ASN A 34 2.15 4.67 8.75
N ASP A 35 1.02 3.96 8.74
CA ASP A 35 1.00 2.53 9.12
C ASP A 35 1.91 1.70 8.22
N ILE A 36 1.86 1.93 6.91
CA ILE A 36 2.73 1.23 5.95
C ILE A 36 4.21 1.57 6.17
N ARG A 37 4.54 2.84 6.43
CA ARG A 37 5.92 3.25 6.75
C ARG A 37 6.43 2.60 8.03
N ASN A 38 5.61 2.62 9.09
CA ASN A 38 5.94 1.98 10.36
C ASN A 38 6.13 0.47 10.19
N LYS A 39 5.36 -0.16 9.29
CA LYS A 39 5.54 -1.58 8.95
C LYS A 39 6.82 -1.85 8.17
N LEU A 40 7.18 -0.99 7.22
CA LEU A 40 8.46 -1.09 6.51
C LEU A 40 9.65 -0.97 7.47
N GLU A 41 9.65 0.01 8.37
CA GLU A 41 10.72 0.19 9.36
C GLU A 41 10.87 -1.05 10.27
N LYS A 42 9.75 -1.57 10.77
CA LYS A 42 9.75 -2.80 11.58
C LYS A 42 10.20 -4.03 10.79
N LEU A 43 9.91 -4.08 9.49
CA LEU A 43 10.32 -5.17 8.61
C LEU A 43 11.84 -5.17 8.44
N GLU A 44 12.47 -4.00 8.24
CA GLU A 44 13.94 -3.88 8.19
C GLU A 44 14.59 -4.34 9.50
N LEU A 45 14.06 -3.91 10.65
CA LEU A 45 14.55 -4.37 11.95
C LEU A 45 14.46 -5.89 12.07
N THR A 46 13.33 -6.48 11.66
CA THR A 46 13.11 -7.93 11.66
C THR A 46 14.15 -8.66 10.82
N TYR A 47 14.55 -8.10 9.67
CA TYR A 47 15.61 -8.68 8.84
C TYR A 47 16.96 -8.66 9.53
N THR A 48 17.35 -7.51 10.12
CA THR A 48 18.63 -7.42 10.84
C THR A 48 18.70 -8.33 12.08
N GLU A 49 17.56 -8.55 12.75
CA GLU A 49 17.45 -9.51 13.85
C GLU A 49 17.62 -10.94 13.36
N PHE A 50 16.96 -11.30 12.25
CA PHE A 50 17.09 -12.62 11.64
C PHE A 50 18.52 -12.90 11.19
N ASP A 51 19.15 -11.97 10.46
CA ASP A 51 20.51 -12.11 9.94
C ASP A 51 21.53 -12.38 11.06
N LYS A 52 21.46 -11.59 12.13
CA LYS A 52 22.31 -11.81 13.32
C LYS A 52 22.05 -13.15 14.00
N ALA A 53 20.79 -13.59 14.06
CA ALA A 53 20.42 -14.86 14.68
C ALA A 53 20.90 -16.05 13.85
N ASP A 54 20.73 -15.99 12.54
CA ASP A 54 21.10 -17.07 11.63
C ASP A 54 22.62 -17.20 11.50
N ALA A 55 23.34 -16.07 11.46
CA ALA A 55 24.80 -16.05 11.49
C ALA A 55 25.42 -16.62 12.78
N ALA A 56 24.66 -16.67 13.88
CA ALA A 56 25.10 -17.27 15.14
C ALA A 56 24.89 -18.80 15.19
N LEU A 57 24.27 -19.39 14.17
CA LEU A 57 23.97 -20.82 14.06
C LEU A 57 24.86 -21.49 13.00
N PRO A 58 24.97 -22.83 13.01
CA PRO A 58 25.69 -23.56 11.97
C PRO A 58 25.10 -23.30 10.59
N ILE A 59 25.96 -23.14 9.58
CA ILE A 59 25.59 -22.84 8.19
C ILE A 59 24.58 -23.87 7.63
N GLU A 60 24.72 -25.14 7.99
CA GLU A 60 23.84 -26.23 7.59
C GLU A 60 22.39 -26.07 8.08
N SER A 61 22.20 -25.27 9.13
CA SER A 61 20.89 -24.97 9.71
C SER A 61 20.34 -23.62 9.26
N SER A 62 21.02 -22.94 8.34
CA SER A 62 20.63 -21.62 7.84
C SER A 62 19.28 -21.70 7.15
N GLU A 63 18.39 -20.78 7.50
CA GLU A 63 17.09 -20.60 6.85
C GLU A 63 17.06 -19.28 6.05
N MET A 64 18.23 -18.70 5.76
CA MET A 64 18.37 -17.36 5.20
C MET A 64 17.67 -17.20 3.86
N GLU A 65 17.90 -18.11 2.91
CA GLU A 65 17.37 -17.99 1.55
C GLU A 65 15.83 -17.94 1.53
N GLU A 66 15.18 -18.85 2.28
CA GLU A 66 13.72 -18.87 2.41
C GLU A 66 13.18 -17.61 3.09
N PHE A 67 13.89 -17.12 4.11
CA PHE A 67 13.52 -15.92 4.83
C PHE A 67 13.65 -14.67 3.95
N GLU A 68 14.76 -14.54 3.22
CA GLU A 68 15.05 -13.44 2.31
C GLU A 68 14.01 -13.32 1.21
N THR A 69 13.66 -14.45 0.58
CA THR A 69 12.64 -14.48 -0.46
C THR A 69 11.34 -13.87 0.05
N LYS A 70 10.84 -14.36 1.19
CA LYS A 70 9.61 -13.85 1.81
C LYS A 70 9.74 -12.40 2.25
N TYR A 71 10.90 -12.01 2.78
CA TYR A 71 11.18 -10.65 3.20
C TYR A 71 11.10 -9.66 2.04
N TYR A 72 11.81 -9.92 0.94
CA TYR A 72 11.85 -9.02 -0.21
C TYR A 72 10.51 -8.96 -0.95
N GLU A 73 9.79 -10.08 -1.06
CA GLU A 73 8.42 -10.09 -1.57
C GLU A 73 7.49 -9.21 -0.72
N THR A 74 7.56 -9.36 0.61
CA THR A 74 6.75 -8.58 1.56
C THR A 74 7.09 -7.10 1.49
N LYS A 75 8.37 -6.75 1.39
CA LYS A 75 8.87 -5.38 1.26
C LYS A 75 8.38 -4.74 -0.02
N ALA A 76 8.47 -5.45 -1.16
CA ALA A 76 7.98 -4.97 -2.44
C ALA A 76 6.46 -4.71 -2.41
N LYS A 77 5.68 -5.61 -1.80
CA LYS A 77 4.23 -5.41 -1.61
C LYS A 77 3.92 -4.13 -0.82
N LEU A 78 4.60 -3.90 0.31
CA LEU A 78 4.42 -2.69 1.13
C LEU A 78 4.81 -1.41 0.39
N GLN A 79 5.91 -1.44 -0.36
CA GLN A 79 6.34 -0.30 -1.19
C GLN A 79 5.31 0.04 -2.26
N ASN A 80 4.77 -0.96 -2.95
CA ASN A 80 3.73 -0.77 -3.96
C ASN A 80 2.46 -0.15 -3.34
N ILE A 81 2.03 -0.62 -2.16
CA ILE A 81 0.90 -0.01 -1.42
C ILE A 81 1.21 1.46 -1.10
N LEU A 82 2.41 1.77 -0.63
CA LEU A 82 2.82 3.13 -0.28
C LEU A 82 2.82 4.07 -1.50
N GLU A 83 3.29 3.59 -2.64
CA GLU A 83 3.30 4.32 -3.91
C GLU A 83 1.87 4.61 -4.38
N ASN A 84 0.99 3.62 -4.37
CA ASN A 84 -0.42 3.77 -4.76
C ASN A 84 -1.17 4.76 -3.86
N LEU A 85 -0.90 4.76 -2.55
CA LEU A 85 -1.48 5.73 -1.61
C LEU A 85 -1.02 7.17 -1.93
N SER A 86 0.24 7.32 -2.34
CA SER A 86 0.81 8.62 -2.74
C SER A 86 0.15 9.15 -4.01
N VAL A 87 -0.03 8.32 -5.04
CA VAL A 87 -0.70 8.72 -6.30
C VAL A 87 -2.13 9.18 -6.05
N ARG A 88 -2.88 8.49 -5.18
CA ARG A 88 -4.27 8.86 -4.85
C ARG A 88 -4.38 10.24 -4.18
N THR A 89 -3.35 10.67 -3.46
CA THR A 89 -3.34 11.99 -2.81
C THR A 89 -3.07 13.13 -3.80
N TYR A 90 -2.32 12.88 -4.88
CA TYR A 90 -2.06 13.89 -5.91
C TYR A 90 -3.25 14.07 -6.87
N VAL A 91 -3.98 12.99 -7.20
CA VAL A 91 -5.12 13.06 -8.14
C VAL A 91 -6.32 13.83 -7.57
N TYR A 92 -6.43 13.98 -6.24
CA TYR A 92 -7.52 14.73 -5.60
C TYR A 92 -7.22 16.23 -5.38
N ASN A 93 -6.01 16.68 -5.73
CA ASN A 93 -5.52 18.02 -5.40
C ASN A 93 -5.04 18.81 -6.62
N ASP A 94 -5.61 18.56 -7.82
CA ASP A 94 -5.26 19.33 -9.00
C ASP A 94 -6.49 19.90 -9.72
N ASN A 95 -6.92 21.05 -9.18
CA ASN A 95 -7.50 22.12 -9.98
C ASN A 95 -6.37 23.11 -10.33
N SER A 96 -5.40 22.69 -11.16
CA SER A 96 -4.45 23.59 -11.83
C SER A 96 -3.60 22.86 -12.88
N ASP A 97 -4.18 22.75 -14.08
CA ASP A 97 -3.50 22.95 -15.36
C ASP A 97 -2.06 22.40 -15.59
N VAL A 98 -1.98 21.54 -16.63
CA VAL A 98 -0.86 21.24 -17.55
C VAL A 98 -0.06 19.93 -17.36
N PHE A 99 -0.47 18.93 -18.16
CA PHE A 99 0.25 17.84 -18.86
C PHE A 99 1.76 17.59 -18.60
N GLU A 100 2.17 16.33 -18.36
CA GLU A 100 2.65 15.39 -19.41
C GLU A 100 2.91 13.93 -18.95
N ASN A 101 2.42 13.00 -19.78
CA ASN A 101 2.94 11.65 -20.10
C ASN A 101 3.10 10.57 -19.01
N VAL A 102 1.97 9.99 -18.58
CA VAL A 102 1.91 8.54 -18.33
C VAL A 102 0.88 7.95 -19.29
N SER A 103 1.33 7.01 -20.12
CA SER A 103 0.50 6.26 -21.08
C SER A 103 -0.48 5.37 -20.33
N ILE A 104 -1.55 5.99 -19.82
CA ILE A 104 -2.74 5.31 -19.33
C ILE A 104 -3.53 4.96 -20.58
N MET A 105 -3.81 3.68 -20.80
CA MET A 105 -4.76 3.24 -21.82
C MET A 105 -6.09 3.97 -21.59
N LYS A 106 -6.30 5.06 -22.32
CA LYS A 106 -7.54 5.84 -22.30
C LYS A 106 -8.60 4.97 -22.95
N SER A 107 -9.44 4.32 -22.14
CA SER A 107 -10.77 3.96 -22.61
C SER A 107 -11.43 5.26 -23.05
N ASN A 108 -11.67 5.43 -24.35
CA ASN A 108 -12.27 6.62 -24.94
C ASN A 108 -13.78 6.73 -24.62
N PHE A 109 -14.16 6.46 -23.37
CA PHE A 109 -15.52 6.64 -22.91
C PHE A 109 -15.72 8.13 -22.59
N LYS A 110 -16.18 8.89 -23.58
CA LYS A 110 -16.57 10.29 -23.36
C LYS A 110 -17.91 10.30 -22.61
N LEU A 111 -17.88 10.77 -21.36
CA LEU A 111 -19.09 11.06 -20.63
C LEU A 111 -19.86 12.21 -21.32
N PRO A 112 -21.20 12.14 -21.37
CA PRO A 112 -22.01 13.25 -21.85
C PRO A 112 -21.76 14.49 -20.99
N LYS A 113 -21.65 15.65 -21.64
CA LYS A 113 -21.45 16.92 -20.94
C LYS A 113 -22.71 17.26 -20.15
N ILE A 114 -22.62 17.25 -18.82
CA ILE A 114 -23.69 17.72 -17.95
C ILE A 114 -23.55 19.24 -17.85
N ASN A 115 -24.59 19.96 -18.26
CA ASN A 115 -24.63 21.42 -18.19
C ASN A 115 -25.25 21.83 -16.86
N ILE A 116 -24.44 21.98 -15.81
CA ILE A 116 -24.91 22.45 -14.50
C ILE A 116 -24.80 23.97 -14.51
N GLU A 117 -25.94 24.65 -14.32
CA GLU A 117 -25.97 26.10 -14.20
C GLU A 117 -25.22 26.58 -12.95
N ARG A 118 -24.66 27.79 -13.01
CA ARG A 118 -23.94 28.37 -11.87
C ARG A 118 -24.93 28.69 -10.76
N PHE A 119 -24.59 28.32 -9.53
CA PHE A 119 -25.45 28.50 -8.36
C PHE A 119 -25.89 29.96 -8.19
N SER A 120 -27.21 30.19 -8.17
CA SER A 120 -27.84 31.51 -8.14
C SER A 120 -28.53 31.85 -6.81
N ASP A 121 -28.13 31.19 -5.72
CA ASP A 121 -28.70 31.32 -4.35
C ASP A 121 -30.21 30.98 -4.22
N ASP A 122 -30.92 30.71 -5.31
CA ASP A 122 -32.32 30.28 -5.31
C ASP A 122 -32.44 28.77 -5.47
N TYR A 123 -32.66 28.09 -4.35
CA TYR A 123 -32.84 26.63 -4.28
C TYR A 123 -34.11 26.13 -4.97
N LYS A 124 -35.09 26.99 -5.28
CA LYS A 124 -36.36 26.55 -5.85
C LYS A 124 -36.26 26.12 -7.31
N ASN A 125 -35.25 26.60 -8.02
CA ASN A 125 -35.02 26.28 -9.44
C ASN A 125 -33.93 25.22 -9.64
N TRP A 126 -33.38 24.65 -8.56
CA TRP A 126 -32.33 23.64 -8.69
C TRP A 126 -32.94 22.28 -9.02
N PRO A 127 -32.56 21.64 -10.14
CA PRO A 127 -33.03 20.30 -10.44
C PRO A 127 -32.53 19.34 -9.36
N SER A 128 -33.38 18.40 -8.94
CA SER A 128 -32.96 17.42 -7.93
C SER A 128 -31.83 16.58 -8.49
N PHE A 129 -30.86 16.20 -7.66
CA PHE A 129 -29.70 15.41 -8.09
C PHE A 129 -30.10 14.07 -8.73
N LYS A 130 -31.30 13.58 -8.40
CA LYS A 130 -31.90 12.38 -8.96
C LYS A 130 -32.37 12.57 -10.41
N ASP A 131 -32.82 13.77 -10.77
CA ASP A 131 -33.30 14.08 -12.13
C ASP A 131 -32.17 14.32 -13.13
N LEU A 132 -30.96 14.63 -12.65
CA LEU A 132 -29.76 14.82 -13.49
C LEU A 132 -29.17 13.49 -14.01
N TYR A 133 -29.57 12.34 -13.46
CA TYR A 133 -28.94 11.05 -13.74
C TYR A 133 -29.82 10.07 -14.53
N VAL A 134 -31.06 10.45 -14.86
CA VAL A 134 -31.95 9.63 -15.70
C VAL A 134 -31.96 10.21 -17.11
N SER A 135 -31.02 9.80 -17.96
CA SER A 135 -31.15 10.02 -19.41
C SER A 135 -32.14 9.00 -19.97
N HIS A 136 -33.22 9.47 -20.60
CA HIS A 136 -34.07 8.64 -21.45
C HIS A 136 -33.44 8.42 -22.82
#